data_AF-M5C6G9-F1
#
_entry.id   AF-M5C6G9-F1
#
_cell.length_a   1.000
_cell.length_b   1.000
_cell.length_c   1.000
_cell.angle_alpha   90.00
_cell.angle_beta   90.00
_cell.angle_gamma   90.00
#
_symmetry.space_group_name_H-M   'P 1'
#
loop_
_entity.id
_entity.type
_entity.pdbx_description
1 polymer ?
#
loop_
_entity_poly.entity_id
_entity_poly.type
_entity_poly.pdbx_seq_one_letter_code
_entity_poly.pdbx_strand_id
1 'polypeptide(L)'
;MRRLYVQDGKVIQNTKSTIPGLTQYDSITDSFCAAQKSVFEDTNVYAQKGGMATMDKSFQAGVVLVMSIWDDHAAHMLWLDSNYPLDRDASKPGVARGTCATSSGDPKDVEAQSPNASVTFSNIRFGDIGSTYSSTSQPGTTTAGTTAVPTPTSPSGTVPQFGQCGGQGYSGPTTCAAPYTCKVTNQWYSQCL
;
A
#
# COMPACT_ATOMS: atom_id res chain seq x y z
N MET A 1 9.28 -0.70 -5.09
CA MET A 1 8.23 -0.38 -4.10
C MET A 1 6.88 -0.20 -4.80
N ARG A 2 5.83 -0.88 -4.33
CA ARG A 2 4.46 -0.75 -4.88
C ARG A 2 3.56 0.02 -3.91
N ARG A 3 2.47 0.60 -4.44
CA ARG A 3 1.46 1.34 -3.69
C ARG A 3 0.07 0.89 -4.11
N LEU A 4 -0.84 0.85 -3.16
CA LEU A 4 -2.28 0.74 -3.38
C LEU A 4 -2.98 1.63 -2.35
N TYR A 5 -4.24 1.93 -2.63
CA TYR A 5 -5.13 2.64 -1.73
C TYR A 5 -6.36 1.78 -1.48
N VAL A 6 -7.00 1.95 -0.31
CA VAL A 6 -8.31 1.40 -0.02
C VAL A 6 -9.20 2.53 0.45
N GLN A 7 -10.25 2.83 -0.32
CA GLN A 7 -11.21 3.88 0.00
C GLN A 7 -12.61 3.30 -0.21
N ASP A 8 -13.50 3.50 0.77
CA ASP A 8 -14.86 2.94 0.77
C ASP A 8 -14.90 1.43 0.49
N GLY A 9 -13.94 0.70 1.04
CA GLY A 9 -13.77 -0.75 0.85
C GLY A 9 -13.24 -1.17 -0.52
N LYS A 10 -12.98 -0.24 -1.44
CA LYS A 10 -12.49 -0.54 -2.80
C LYS A 10 -10.97 -0.44 -2.85
N VAL A 11 -10.34 -1.47 -3.39
CA VAL A 11 -8.90 -1.46 -3.68
C VAL A 11 -8.66 -0.65 -4.96
N ILE A 12 -7.82 0.37 -4.85
CA ILE A 12 -7.44 1.28 -5.93
C ILE A 12 -5.93 1.11 -6.17
N GLN A 13 -5.57 0.67 -7.36
CA GLN A 13 -4.16 0.55 -7.74
C GLN A 13 -3.53 1.93 -7.91
N ASN A 14 -2.21 2.02 -7.71
CA ASN A 14 -1.49 3.25 -7.98
C ASN A 14 -1.67 3.68 -9.45
N THR A 15 -1.72 4.99 -9.68
CA THR A 15 -1.80 5.52 -11.04
C THR A 15 -0.50 5.25 -11.80
N LYS A 16 -0.62 4.92 -13.09
CA LYS A 16 0.52 5.01 -14.00
C LYS A 16 0.90 6.47 -14.19
N SER A 17 2.19 6.73 -14.40
CA SER A 17 2.65 8.06 -14.83
C SER A 17 1.99 8.42 -16.17
N THR A 18 1.68 9.70 -16.34
CA THR A 18 1.13 10.25 -17.59
C THR A 18 2.17 11.04 -18.37
N ILE A 19 3.38 11.15 -17.85
CA ILE A 19 4.44 11.96 -18.45
C ILE A 19 5.11 11.18 -19.59
N PRO A 20 5.27 11.78 -20.79
CA PRO A 20 5.98 11.16 -21.90
C PRO A 20 7.36 10.61 -21.47
N GLY A 21 7.65 9.37 -21.85
CA GLY A 21 8.86 8.64 -21.45
C GLY A 21 8.75 7.86 -20.12
N LEU A 22 7.68 8.07 -19.35
CA LEU A 22 7.46 7.41 -18.05
C LEU A 22 6.16 6.60 -17.96
N THR A 23 5.36 6.55 -19.03
CA THR A 23 3.98 6.03 -19.00
C THR A 23 3.83 4.55 -18.65
N GLN A 24 4.92 3.78 -18.72
CA GLN A 24 4.97 2.37 -18.36
C GLN A 24 5.05 2.11 -16.85
N TYR A 25 5.30 3.13 -16.01
CA TYR A 25 5.56 2.94 -14.59
C TYR A 25 4.35 3.31 -13.70
N ASP A 26 4.03 2.42 -12.77
CA ASP A 26 3.07 2.60 -11.66
C ASP A 26 3.71 2.37 -10.28
N SER A 27 5.01 2.09 -10.25
CA SER A 27 5.74 1.65 -9.08
C SER A 27 7.19 2.12 -9.16
N ILE A 28 7.84 2.24 -7.99
CA ILE A 28 9.21 2.74 -7.90
C ILE A 28 10.16 1.56 -8.07
N THR A 29 11.00 1.66 -9.10
CA THR A 29 12.12 0.76 -9.40
C THR A 29 13.35 1.61 -9.69
N ASP A 30 14.56 1.03 -9.66
CA ASP A 30 15.76 1.78 -10.05
C ASP A 30 15.69 2.25 -11.51
N SER A 31 15.01 1.49 -12.40
CA SER A 31 14.75 1.89 -13.78
C SER A 31 13.78 3.08 -13.89
N PHE A 32 12.71 3.11 -13.09
CA PHE A 32 11.84 4.27 -12.98
C PHE A 32 12.62 5.48 -12.47
N CYS A 33 13.41 5.33 -11.40
CA CYS A 33 14.22 6.42 -10.86
C CYS A 33 15.20 6.98 -11.91
N ALA A 34 15.89 6.12 -12.66
CA ALA A 34 16.78 6.55 -13.73
C ALA A 34 16.04 7.28 -14.86
N ALA A 35 14.91 6.73 -15.33
CA ALA A 35 14.10 7.33 -16.37
C ALA A 35 13.53 8.68 -15.93
N GLN A 36 12.93 8.76 -14.74
CA GLN A 36 12.34 9.97 -14.19
C GLN A 36 13.40 11.06 -14.03
N LYS A 37 14.57 10.73 -13.46
CA LYS A 37 15.65 11.71 -13.27
C LYS A 37 16.16 12.26 -14.59
N SER A 38 16.26 11.42 -15.63
CA SER A 38 16.56 11.87 -16.99
C SER A 38 15.48 12.81 -17.55
N VAL A 39 14.20 12.40 -17.50
CA VAL A 39 13.07 13.16 -18.07
C VAL A 39 12.86 14.51 -17.36
N PHE A 40 13.11 14.59 -16.05
CA PHE A 40 12.96 15.84 -15.29
C PHE A 40 14.23 16.70 -15.27
N GLU A 41 15.30 16.21 -15.92
CA GLU A 41 16.61 16.88 -15.98
C GLU A 41 17.26 17.05 -14.58
N ASP A 42 17.03 16.08 -13.70
CA ASP A 42 17.58 16.04 -12.34
C ASP A 42 18.85 15.17 -12.29
N THR A 43 19.81 15.56 -11.44
CA THR A 43 20.92 14.66 -11.10
C THR A 43 20.40 13.45 -10.32
N ASN A 44 20.76 12.24 -10.77
CA ASN A 44 20.38 11.00 -10.11
C ASN A 44 21.28 10.68 -8.91
N VAL A 45 21.22 11.52 -7.88
CA VAL A 45 21.95 11.32 -6.61
C VAL A 45 21.50 10.03 -5.90
N TYR A 46 20.26 9.59 -6.12
CA TYR A 46 19.73 8.35 -5.58
C TYR A 46 20.54 7.13 -6.07
N ALA A 47 20.82 7.03 -7.37
CA ALA A 47 21.67 5.97 -7.92
C ALA A 47 23.12 6.08 -7.43
N GLN A 48 23.66 7.30 -7.29
CA GLN A 48 25.00 7.52 -6.74
C GLN A 48 25.14 7.03 -5.29
N LYS A 49 24.04 6.99 -4.53
CA LYS A 49 23.97 6.44 -3.18
C LYS A 49 23.58 4.95 -3.13
N GLY A 50 23.56 4.27 -4.27
CA GLY A 50 23.36 2.83 -4.36
C GLY A 50 21.90 2.37 -4.44
N GLY A 51 20.96 3.27 -4.75
CA GLY A 51 19.60 2.96 -5.17
C GLY A 51 18.81 2.04 -4.23
N MET A 52 17.96 1.17 -4.80
CA MET A 52 17.06 0.33 -3.99
C MET A 52 17.84 -0.67 -3.15
N ALA A 53 19.00 -1.15 -3.63
CA ALA A 53 19.83 -2.08 -2.86
C ALA A 53 20.32 -1.47 -1.54
N THR A 54 20.63 -0.17 -1.52
CA THR A 54 21.04 0.51 -0.28
C THR A 54 19.84 0.82 0.62
N MET A 55 18.70 1.18 0.04
CA MET A 55 17.44 1.31 0.79
C MET A 55 17.04 -0.02 1.45
N ASP A 56 17.15 -1.15 0.74
CA ASP A 56 16.85 -2.49 1.24
C ASP A 56 17.75 -2.87 2.43
N LYS A 57 19.06 -2.63 2.33
CA LYS A 57 19.99 -2.82 3.45
C LYS A 57 19.57 -2.01 4.69
N SER A 58 19.10 -0.78 4.50
CA SER A 58 18.60 0.05 5.62
C SER A 58 17.35 -0.56 6.25
N PHE A 59 16.41 -1.07 5.46
CA PHE A 59 15.20 -1.71 5.99
C PHE A 59 15.50 -3.03 6.71
N GLN A 60 16.45 -3.83 6.20
CA GLN A 60 16.90 -5.07 6.84
C GLN A 60 17.59 -4.83 8.20
N ALA A 61 18.27 -3.69 8.35
CA ALA A 61 18.87 -3.29 9.62
C ALA A 61 17.84 -2.84 10.67
N GLY A 62 16.57 -2.68 10.27
CA GLY A 62 15.53 -2.09 11.10
C GLY A 62 15.54 -0.56 11.01
N VAL A 63 14.33 0.01 10.98
CA VAL A 63 14.10 1.46 10.92
C VAL A 63 13.05 1.86 11.93
N VAL A 64 13.06 3.14 12.33
CA VAL A 64 12.06 3.71 13.23
C VAL A 64 10.97 4.39 12.42
N LEU A 65 9.70 4.13 12.76
CA LEU A 65 8.55 4.84 12.18
C LEU A 65 8.47 6.26 12.76
N VAL A 66 8.35 7.26 11.89
CA VAL A 66 8.12 8.67 12.26
C VAL A 66 6.79 9.14 11.67
N MET A 67 5.99 9.84 12.46
CA MET A 67 4.76 10.51 12.03
C MET A 67 4.86 11.99 12.43
N SER A 68 4.57 12.90 11.51
CA SER A 68 4.73 14.35 11.74
C SER A 68 3.69 15.18 10.98
N ILE A 69 3.49 16.41 11.45
CA ILE A 69 2.79 17.51 10.79
C ILE A 69 3.70 18.73 10.91
N TRP A 70 3.98 19.41 9.80
CA TRP A 70 4.95 20.49 9.72
C TRP A 70 4.68 21.35 8.48
N ASP A 71 5.07 22.62 8.53
CA ASP A 71 5.21 23.52 7.39
C ASP A 71 6.69 23.78 7.10
N ASP A 72 6.98 24.35 5.94
CA ASP A 72 8.34 24.39 5.39
C ASP A 72 8.84 25.82 5.22
N HIS A 73 9.69 26.28 6.14
CA HIS A 73 10.33 27.59 6.09
C HIS A 73 11.32 27.77 4.92
N ALA A 74 11.80 26.70 4.31
CA ALA A 74 12.83 26.78 3.27
C ALA A 74 12.24 26.88 1.86
N ALA A 75 11.21 26.07 1.58
CA ALA A 75 10.62 25.97 0.25
C ALA A 75 9.09 25.99 0.25
N HIS A 76 8.47 26.34 1.38
CA HIS A 76 7.03 26.65 1.51
C HIS A 76 6.14 25.50 1.02
N MET A 77 6.62 24.26 1.15
CA MET A 77 5.97 23.02 0.69
C MET A 77 5.73 22.94 -0.82
N LEU A 78 6.23 23.92 -1.60
CA LEU A 78 5.98 24.04 -3.04
C LEU A 78 6.54 22.87 -3.84
N TRP A 79 7.60 22.24 -3.33
CA TRP A 79 8.18 21.04 -3.93
C TRP A 79 7.23 19.84 -3.90
N LEU A 80 6.22 19.85 -3.02
CA LEU A 80 5.21 18.81 -2.85
C LEU A 80 3.91 19.12 -3.62
N ASP A 81 3.42 20.37 -3.58
CA ASP A 81 2.03 20.67 -3.99
C ASP A 81 1.86 21.85 -4.97
N SER A 82 2.96 22.45 -5.44
CA SER A 82 2.94 23.60 -6.36
C SER A 82 3.90 23.39 -7.54
N ASN A 83 4.38 24.47 -8.15
CA ASN A 83 5.46 24.46 -9.13
C ASN A 83 6.80 24.68 -8.43
N TYR A 84 7.78 23.80 -8.68
CA TYR A 84 9.11 23.92 -8.12
C TYR A 84 10.17 23.29 -9.05
N PRO A 85 11.41 23.81 -9.10
CA PRO A 85 11.85 25.07 -8.52
C PRO A 85 11.20 26.28 -9.22
N LEU A 86 11.14 27.42 -8.53
CA LEU A 86 10.41 28.61 -8.99
C LEU A 86 11.05 29.31 -10.20
N ASP A 87 12.30 28.99 -10.50
CA ASP A 87 13.07 29.52 -11.63
C ASP A 87 12.97 28.66 -12.90
N ARG A 88 12.23 27.54 -12.86
CA ARG A 88 11.95 26.71 -14.05
C ARG A 88 10.53 26.92 -14.55
N ASP A 89 10.39 26.89 -15.88
CA ASP A 89 9.10 26.97 -16.57
C ASP A 89 8.17 25.84 -16.11
N ALA A 90 6.98 26.19 -15.65
CA ALA A 90 5.97 25.26 -15.13
C ALA A 90 5.53 24.20 -16.14
N SER A 91 5.70 24.44 -17.45
CA SER A 91 5.40 23.47 -18.51
C SER A 91 6.44 22.35 -18.63
N LYS A 92 7.61 22.49 -18.00
CA LYS A 92 8.67 21.47 -18.04
C LYS A 92 8.26 20.24 -17.22
N PRO A 93 8.48 19.02 -17.73
CA PRO A 93 8.20 17.80 -16.98
C PRO A 93 8.87 17.79 -15.61
N GLY A 94 8.08 17.49 -14.57
CA GLY A 94 8.54 17.46 -13.18
C GLY A 94 8.51 18.79 -12.44
N VAL A 95 8.17 19.92 -13.08
CA VAL A 95 8.05 21.21 -12.38
C VAL A 95 6.72 21.33 -11.64
N ALA A 96 5.59 20.99 -12.24
CA ALA A 96 4.30 20.99 -11.56
C ALA A 96 4.10 19.71 -10.71
N ARG A 97 3.87 19.85 -9.40
CA ARG A 97 3.65 18.76 -8.44
C ARG A 97 2.24 18.76 -7.82
N GLY A 98 1.56 19.90 -7.89
CA GLY A 98 0.16 20.03 -7.49
C GLY A 98 -0.43 21.33 -8.01
N THR A 99 -1.56 21.72 -7.44
CA THR A 99 -2.36 22.88 -7.90
C THR A 99 -2.29 24.07 -6.94
N CYS A 100 -1.52 23.98 -5.84
CA CYS A 100 -1.37 25.09 -4.90
C CYS A 100 -0.63 26.25 -5.58
N ALA A 101 -0.99 27.48 -5.23
CA ALA A 101 -0.35 28.68 -5.77
C ALA A 101 1.13 28.73 -5.37
N THR A 102 2.00 29.27 -6.24
CA THR A 102 3.43 29.45 -5.92
C THR A 102 3.69 30.47 -4.81
N SER A 103 2.67 31.23 -4.42
CA SER A 103 2.68 32.16 -3.28
C SER A 103 2.12 31.54 -1.99
N SER A 104 1.76 30.25 -1.99
CA SER A 104 1.23 29.56 -0.81
C SER A 104 2.34 29.02 0.09
N GLY A 105 1.96 28.50 1.26
CA GLY A 105 2.86 27.74 2.13
C GLY A 105 3.87 28.54 2.94
N ASP A 106 3.80 29.89 2.92
CA ASP A 106 4.55 30.70 3.88
C ASP A 106 4.10 30.30 5.31
N PRO A 107 5.03 29.87 6.18
CA PRO A 107 4.68 29.40 7.53
C PRO A 107 3.84 30.40 8.32
N LYS A 108 4.14 31.71 8.24
CA LYS A 108 3.39 32.73 8.98
C LYS A 108 1.93 32.78 8.54
N ASP A 109 1.70 32.62 7.24
CA ASP A 109 0.36 32.62 6.67
C ASP A 109 -0.39 31.35 7.04
N VAL A 110 0.25 30.18 6.89
CA VAL A 110 -0.38 28.87 7.18
C VAL A 110 -0.72 28.74 8.67
N GLU A 111 0.20 29.10 9.57
CA GLU A 111 0.00 29.08 11.02
C GLU A 111 -1.14 30.02 11.44
N ALA A 112 -1.23 31.22 10.86
CA ALA A 112 -2.26 32.19 11.20
C ALA A 112 -3.64 31.84 10.62
N GLN A 113 -3.69 31.34 9.38
CA GLN A 113 -4.93 31.08 8.66
C GLN A 113 -5.51 29.70 8.98
N SER A 114 -4.67 28.72 9.27
CA SER A 114 -5.06 27.33 9.55
C SER A 114 -4.43 26.78 10.84
N PRO A 115 -4.53 27.48 11.99
CA PRO A 115 -3.88 27.06 13.24
C PRO A 115 -4.39 25.73 13.80
N ASN A 116 -5.60 25.31 13.38
CA ASN A 116 -6.24 24.08 13.82
C ASN A 116 -6.09 22.93 12.80
N ALA A 117 -5.20 23.08 11.82
CA ALA A 117 -4.87 22.00 10.90
C ALA A 117 -4.39 20.78 11.68
N SER A 118 -4.88 19.60 11.31
CA SER A 118 -4.57 18.35 11.99
C SER A 118 -4.54 17.18 11.01
N VAL A 119 -3.80 16.13 11.38
CA VAL A 119 -3.75 14.87 10.66
C VAL A 119 -3.96 13.73 11.64
N THR A 120 -4.77 12.73 11.25
CA THR A 120 -4.99 11.52 12.05
C THR A 120 -4.45 10.32 11.30
N PHE A 121 -3.38 9.72 11.82
CA PHE A 121 -2.89 8.41 11.40
C PHE A 121 -3.49 7.34 12.32
N SER A 122 -4.11 6.33 11.73
CA SER A 122 -4.73 5.23 12.49
C SER A 122 -4.64 3.91 11.71
N ASN A 123 -5.02 2.80 12.35
CA ASN A 123 -5.03 1.46 11.74
C ASN A 123 -3.67 1.07 11.10
N ILE A 124 -2.57 1.40 11.78
CA ILE A 124 -1.22 1.03 11.35
C ILE A 124 -1.09 -0.49 11.34
N ARG A 125 -0.69 -1.06 10.19
CA ARG A 125 -0.47 -2.49 9.98
C ARG A 125 0.81 -2.70 9.18
N PHE A 126 1.56 -3.73 9.52
CA PHE A 126 2.71 -4.22 8.77
C PHE A 126 2.75 -5.74 8.85
N GLY A 127 3.27 -6.39 7.82
CA GLY A 127 3.28 -7.84 7.70
C GLY A 127 3.53 -8.27 6.27
N ASP A 128 3.25 -9.54 5.98
CA ASP A 128 3.45 -10.12 4.66
C ASP A 128 2.64 -9.40 3.57
N ILE A 129 3.15 -9.39 2.35
CA ILE A 129 2.50 -8.75 1.21
C ILE A 129 1.10 -9.33 1.01
N GLY A 130 0.09 -8.46 1.04
CA GLY A 130 -1.33 -8.85 0.90
C GLY A 130 -2.04 -9.15 2.22
N SER A 131 -1.34 -9.18 3.36
CA SER A 131 -1.95 -9.48 4.67
C SER A 131 -2.57 -8.26 5.36
N THR A 132 -2.23 -7.04 4.94
CA THR A 132 -2.54 -5.81 5.67
C THR A 132 -3.83 -5.12 5.24
N TYR A 133 -4.57 -5.68 4.27
CA TYR A 133 -5.87 -5.19 3.81
C TYR A 133 -6.76 -6.35 3.36
N SER A 134 -8.07 -6.16 3.40
CA SER A 134 -9.04 -7.14 2.88
C SER A 134 -9.55 -6.68 1.52
N SER A 135 -9.43 -7.51 0.49
CA SER A 135 -10.09 -7.29 -0.80
C SER A 135 -11.46 -7.96 -0.79
N THR A 136 -12.55 -7.19 -0.71
CA THR A 136 -13.91 -7.74 -0.90
C THR A 136 -14.26 -8.00 -2.38
N SER A 137 -13.26 -8.19 -3.24
CA SER A 137 -13.49 -8.46 -4.66
C SER A 137 -12.25 -9.01 -5.34
N GLN A 138 -12.09 -10.33 -5.27
CA GLN A 138 -11.67 -11.08 -6.44
C GLN A 138 -12.89 -11.86 -6.95
N PRO A 139 -13.42 -11.53 -8.13
CA PRO A 139 -14.14 -12.52 -8.93
C PRO A 139 -13.08 -13.55 -9.31
N GLY A 140 -13.08 -14.70 -8.63
CA GLY A 140 -12.50 -15.90 -9.21
C GLY A 140 -13.17 -16.10 -10.57
N THR A 141 -12.35 -16.23 -11.61
CA THR A 141 -12.75 -16.49 -12.99
C THR A 141 -13.83 -17.58 -13.06
N THR A 142 -15.07 -17.14 -13.23
CA THR A 142 -16.21 -17.98 -13.58
C THR A 142 -16.14 -18.27 -15.08
N THR A 143 -15.61 -19.43 -15.43
CA THR A 143 -15.94 -20.05 -16.72
C THR A 143 -17.44 -20.37 -16.67
N ALA A 144 -18.21 -19.73 -17.54
CA ALA A 144 -19.65 -19.89 -17.63
C ALA A 144 -20.01 -21.35 -17.94
N GLY A 145 -20.56 -22.05 -16.95
CA GLY A 145 -21.27 -23.31 -17.10
C GLY A 145 -22.65 -23.16 -16.48
N THR A 146 -23.67 -23.30 -17.32
CA THR A 146 -25.10 -23.12 -17.07
C THR A 146 -25.62 -23.69 -15.74
N THR A 147 -26.40 -22.85 -15.06
CA THR A 147 -27.52 -23.12 -14.12
C THR A 147 -27.72 -24.56 -13.63
N ALA A 148 -27.29 -24.82 -12.40
CA ALA A 148 -27.97 -25.76 -11.49
C ALA A 148 -27.72 -25.32 -10.04
N VAL A 149 -28.79 -25.27 -9.25
CA VAL A 149 -28.77 -25.02 -7.81
C VAL A 149 -28.04 -26.18 -7.11
N PRO A 150 -26.97 -25.97 -6.31
CA PRO A 150 -26.41 -27.04 -5.51
C PRO A 150 -26.92 -26.96 -4.07
N THR A 151 -27.47 -28.09 -3.65
CA THR A 151 -27.73 -28.53 -2.28
C THR A 151 -26.46 -28.42 -1.42
N PRO A 152 -26.53 -28.12 -0.10
CA PRO A 152 -25.34 -28.02 0.75
C PRO A 152 -24.65 -29.38 0.86
N THR A 153 -23.47 -29.52 0.26
CA THR A 153 -22.57 -30.65 0.47
C THR A 153 -21.66 -30.37 1.66
N SER A 154 -21.79 -31.16 2.71
CA SER A 154 -20.83 -31.21 3.80
C SER A 154 -19.42 -31.50 3.26
N PRO A 155 -18.37 -30.84 3.76
CA PRO A 155 -16.99 -31.20 3.40
C PRO A 155 -16.70 -32.61 3.90
N SER A 156 -16.48 -33.55 2.98
CA SER A 156 -16.04 -34.91 3.31
C SER A 156 -14.51 -34.93 3.48
N GLY A 157 -14.04 -35.46 4.60
CA GLY A 157 -12.62 -35.59 4.90
C GLY A 157 -12.36 -35.71 6.40
N THR A 158 -11.17 -36.22 6.76
CA THR A 158 -10.66 -36.14 8.13
C THR A 158 -9.50 -35.15 8.18
N VAL A 159 -9.40 -34.40 9.27
CA VAL A 159 -8.33 -33.40 9.49
C VAL A 159 -7.12 -34.08 10.14
N PRO A 160 -5.89 -33.92 9.62
CA PRO A 160 -4.69 -34.50 10.22
C PRO A 160 -4.40 -33.90 11.62
N GLN A 161 -3.53 -34.54 12.39
CA GLN A 161 -3.03 -33.98 13.65
C GLN A 161 -2.53 -32.54 13.43
N PHE A 162 -2.86 -31.65 14.35
CA PHE A 162 -2.56 -30.22 14.31
C PHE A 162 -3.30 -29.41 13.23
N GLY A 163 -4.16 -30.03 12.42
CA GLY A 163 -5.03 -29.30 11.48
C GLY A 163 -6.21 -28.62 12.19
N GLN A 164 -6.71 -27.52 11.61
CA GLN A 164 -7.91 -26.83 12.10
C GLN A 164 -9.15 -27.66 11.79
N CYS A 165 -9.99 -27.87 12.80
CA CYS A 165 -11.23 -28.68 12.72
C CYS A 165 -12.47 -27.90 13.17
N GLY A 166 -12.33 -26.60 13.46
CA GLY A 166 -13.44 -25.76 13.88
C GLY A 166 -13.02 -24.30 14.13
N GLY A 167 -14.02 -23.47 14.45
CA GLY A 167 -13.87 -22.03 14.65
C GLY A 167 -14.94 -21.24 13.89
N GLN A 168 -15.32 -20.06 14.38
CA GLN A 168 -16.27 -19.20 13.69
C GLN A 168 -15.75 -18.82 12.29
N GLY A 169 -16.53 -19.15 11.26
CA GLY A 169 -16.15 -18.95 9.85
C GLY A 169 -15.39 -20.11 9.20
N TYR A 170 -15.05 -21.17 9.94
CA TYR A 170 -14.44 -22.38 9.37
C TYR A 170 -15.48 -23.22 8.60
N SER A 171 -15.17 -23.55 7.35
CA SER A 171 -16.03 -24.34 6.45
C SER A 171 -15.39 -25.66 6.00
N GLY A 172 -14.28 -26.07 6.64
CA GLY A 172 -13.60 -27.33 6.34
C GLY A 172 -14.16 -28.53 7.11
N PRO A 173 -13.52 -29.71 6.98
CA PRO A 173 -13.95 -30.91 7.69
C PRO A 173 -13.82 -30.76 9.22
N THR A 174 -14.83 -31.16 9.97
CA THR A 174 -14.85 -31.02 11.44
C THR A 174 -14.40 -32.27 12.19
N THR A 175 -14.15 -33.36 11.46
CA THR A 175 -13.78 -34.66 12.03
C THR A 175 -12.27 -34.85 11.92
N CYS A 176 -11.59 -35.12 13.04
CA CYS A 176 -10.17 -35.42 13.04
C CYS A 176 -9.89 -36.85 12.58
N ALA A 177 -8.73 -37.07 11.95
CA ALA A 177 -8.23 -38.41 11.68
C ALA A 177 -8.00 -39.14 13.01
N ALA A 178 -8.38 -40.41 13.11
CA ALA A 178 -8.09 -41.20 14.30
C ALA A 178 -6.56 -41.26 14.53
N PRO A 179 -6.08 -41.13 15.78
CA PRO A 179 -6.80 -41.15 17.06
C PRO A 179 -7.17 -39.76 17.63
N TYR A 180 -7.07 -38.68 16.84
CA TYR A 180 -7.14 -37.31 17.35
C TYR A 180 -8.57 -36.83 17.58
N THR A 181 -8.72 -35.81 18.42
CA THR A 181 -10.00 -35.17 18.74
C THR A 181 -9.94 -33.67 18.48
N CYS A 182 -11.05 -33.09 18.03
CA CYS A 182 -11.11 -31.66 17.79
C CYS A 182 -11.19 -30.91 19.13
N LYS A 183 -10.10 -30.28 19.55
CA LYS A 183 -10.00 -29.48 20.77
C LYS A 183 -10.23 -28.00 20.45
N VAL A 184 -11.20 -27.39 21.13
CA VAL A 184 -11.46 -25.95 21.02
C VAL A 184 -10.36 -25.18 21.74
N THR A 185 -9.73 -24.22 21.04
CA THR A 185 -8.74 -23.32 21.63
C THR A 185 -9.36 -21.97 21.95
N ASN A 186 -10.14 -21.42 21.02
CA ASN A 186 -10.90 -20.18 21.20
C ASN A 186 -12.09 -20.13 20.22
N GLN A 187 -12.88 -19.05 20.26
CA GLN A 187 -14.09 -18.93 19.42
C GLN A 187 -13.82 -19.00 17.91
N TRP A 188 -12.60 -18.69 17.47
CA TRP A 188 -12.19 -18.65 16.06
C TRP A 188 -11.40 -19.89 15.64
N TYR A 189 -11.00 -20.75 16.57
CA TYR A 189 -10.04 -21.81 16.28
C TYR A 189 -10.18 -23.05 17.18
N SER A 190 -10.30 -24.21 16.52
CA SER A 190 -10.20 -25.55 17.13
C SER A 190 -9.21 -26.39 16.32
N GLN A 191 -8.45 -27.25 16.99
CA GLN A 191 -7.37 -28.04 16.40
C GLN A 191 -7.49 -29.53 16.74
N CYS A 192 -7.09 -30.40 15.82
CA CYS A 192 -6.96 -31.84 16.09
C CYS A 192 -5.75 -32.15 16.96
N LEU A 193 -5.98 -32.67 18.16
CA LEU A 193 -4.97 -33.11 19.13
C LEU A 193 -5.25 -34.52 19.63
#